data_AF-A0AAW4U486-F1
#
_entry.id   AF-A0AAW4U486-F1
#
_cell.length_a   1.000
_cell.length_b   1.000
_cell.length_c   1.000
_cell.angle_alpha   90.00
_cell.angle_beta   90.00
_cell.angle_gamma   90.00
#
_symmetry.space_group_name_H-M   'P 1'
#
loop_
_entity.id
_entity.type
_entity.pdbx_description
1 polymer ?
#
loop_
_entity_poly.entity_id
_entity_poly.type
_entity_poly.pdbx_seq_one_letter_code
_entity_poly.pdbx_strand_id
1 'polypeptide(L)'
;MTSLGSNLGEFSSNNRGYYWKLPNGLIYQWGDYENRGFGHWQRIDFPIEFPNKIISISAISKRNGVGAAGVNYREDFTNSYCYFMPNGEGQSDYSTHFYWSVIGY
;
A
#
# COMPACT_ATOMS: atom_id res chain seq x y z
N MET A 1 -19.22 30.64 -19.00
CA MET A 1 -18.61 29.31 -19.06
C MET A 1 -18.53 28.76 -17.65
N THR A 2 -19.45 27.88 -17.25
CA THR A 2 -19.26 27.07 -16.05
C THR A 2 -18.32 25.93 -16.43
N SER A 3 -17.13 25.94 -15.84
CA SER A 3 -16.22 24.80 -15.91
C SER A 3 -16.97 23.58 -15.40
N LEU A 4 -17.22 22.60 -16.26
CA LEU A 4 -17.50 21.22 -15.85
C LEU A 4 -16.21 20.71 -15.22
N GLY A 5 -15.93 21.14 -13.98
CA GLY A 5 -14.90 20.54 -13.17
C GLY A 5 -15.25 19.07 -13.05
N SER A 6 -14.57 18.24 -13.83
CA SER A 6 -14.71 16.79 -13.82
C SER A 6 -14.72 16.35 -12.37
N ASN A 7 -15.80 15.72 -11.91
CA ASN A 7 -15.83 15.12 -10.59
C ASN A 7 -14.79 13.99 -10.63
N LEU A 8 -13.58 14.29 -10.16
CA LEU A 8 -12.46 13.36 -10.15
C LEU A 8 -12.55 12.41 -8.94
N GLY A 9 -13.57 12.54 -8.09
CA GLY A 9 -13.71 11.79 -6.85
C GLY A 9 -13.26 12.56 -5.61
N GLU A 10 -13.18 11.85 -4.49
CA GLU A 10 -12.85 12.39 -3.16
C GLU A 10 -11.46 11.91 -2.72
N PHE A 11 -10.50 12.83 -2.63
CA PHE A 11 -9.16 12.57 -2.10
C PHE A 11 -9.06 13.00 -0.63
N SER A 12 -8.47 12.15 0.22
CA SER A 12 -8.23 12.46 1.62
C SER A 12 -7.11 11.56 2.20
N SER A 13 -6.79 11.75 3.48
CA SER A 13 -5.72 11.04 4.18
C SER A 13 -6.00 10.91 5.67
N ASN A 14 -5.29 9.99 6.33
CA ASN A 14 -5.22 9.88 7.78
C ASN A 14 -3.83 9.40 8.20
N ASN A 15 -3.66 9.03 9.49
CA ASN A 15 -2.38 8.55 10.02
C ASN A 15 -1.91 7.20 9.44
N ARG A 16 -2.68 6.56 8.57
CA ARG A 16 -2.34 5.32 7.88
C ARG A 16 -1.98 5.52 6.41
N GLY A 17 -2.13 6.73 5.85
CA GLY A 17 -1.80 7.03 4.46
C GLY A 17 -2.89 7.82 3.73
N TYR A 18 -2.93 7.64 2.42
CA TYR A 18 -3.78 8.40 1.50
C TYR A 18 -4.81 7.49 0.83
N TYR A 19 -5.96 8.07 0.48
CA TYR A 19 -6.97 7.38 -0.30
C TYR A 19 -7.70 8.32 -1.26
N TRP A 20 -8.20 7.73 -2.33
CA TRP A 20 -8.98 8.40 -3.36
C TRP A 20 -10.19 7.53 -3.72
N LYS A 21 -11.39 8.00 -3.39
CA LYS A 21 -12.65 7.40 -3.83
C LYS A 21 -13.01 7.94 -5.20
N LEU A 22 -12.98 7.08 -6.21
CA LEU A 22 -13.28 7.42 -7.60
C LEU A 22 -14.80 7.40 -7.85
N PRO A 23 -15.32 8.19 -8.82
CA PRO A 23 -16.75 8.26 -9.10
C PRO A 23 -17.41 6.94 -9.49
N ASN A 24 -16.64 5.97 -9.97
CA ASN A 24 -17.12 4.64 -10.35
C ASN A 24 -17.19 3.65 -9.18
N GLY A 25 -16.97 4.10 -7.95
CA GLY A 25 -16.97 3.27 -6.74
C GLY A 25 -15.63 2.61 -6.42
N LEU A 26 -14.63 2.72 -7.30
CA LEU A 26 -13.28 2.25 -6.97
C LEU A 26 -12.65 3.15 -5.90
N ILE A 27 -11.83 2.55 -5.06
CA ILE A 27 -11.03 3.21 -4.05
C ILE A 27 -9.58 2.85 -4.32
N TYR A 28 -8.72 3.85 -4.47
CA TYR A 28 -7.28 3.67 -4.53
C TYR A 28 -6.67 4.17 -3.23
N GLN A 29 -5.88 3.35 -2.54
CA GLN A 29 -5.20 3.73 -1.30
C GLN A 29 -3.70 3.47 -1.44
N TRP A 30 -2.88 4.32 -0.85
CA TRP A 30 -1.43 4.17 -0.88
C TRP A 30 -0.78 4.85 0.32
N GLY A 31 0.47 4.49 0.55
CA GLY A 31 1.27 5.09 1.60
C GLY A 31 2.66 4.51 1.63
N ASP A 32 3.37 4.87 2.68
CA ASP A 32 4.65 4.30 3.03
C ASP A 32 4.60 3.67 4.43
N TYR A 33 5.54 2.79 4.69
CA TYR A 33 5.65 2.10 5.97
C TYR A 33 7.11 1.90 6.33
N GLU A 34 7.48 2.24 7.56
CA GLU A 34 8.82 2.02 8.07
C GLU A 34 9.09 0.52 8.19
N ASN A 35 10.18 0.07 7.57
CA ASN A 35 10.57 -1.33 7.59
C ASN A 35 11.05 -1.74 8.99
N ARG A 36 10.36 -2.72 9.59
CA ARG A 36 10.68 -3.26 10.93
C ARG A 36 11.61 -4.47 10.92
N GLY A 37 12.23 -4.79 9.79
CA GLY A 37 13.19 -5.88 9.64
C GLY A 37 12.76 -6.94 8.62
N PHE A 38 13.75 -7.67 8.11
CA PHE A 38 13.59 -8.71 7.10
C PHE A 38 13.09 -10.03 7.70
N GLY A 39 12.38 -10.82 6.89
CA GLY A 39 11.93 -12.15 7.29
C GLY A 39 10.80 -12.15 8.32
N HIS A 40 10.18 -10.99 8.56
CA HIS A 40 9.04 -10.84 9.46
C HIS A 40 7.85 -10.22 8.71
N TRP A 41 6.66 -10.75 8.99
CA TRP A 41 5.41 -10.20 8.47
C TRP A 41 5.11 -8.85 9.13
N GLN A 42 4.81 -7.85 8.31
CA GLN A 42 4.46 -6.51 8.73
C GLN A 42 3.04 -6.20 8.25
N ARG A 43 2.18 -5.81 9.20
CA ARG A 43 0.79 -5.45 8.92
C ARG A 43 0.72 -4.00 8.46
N ILE A 44 -0.01 -3.77 7.37
CA ILE A 44 -0.39 -2.44 6.90
C ILE A 44 -1.91 -2.33 6.98
N ASP A 45 -2.37 -1.45 7.87
CA ASP A 45 -3.77 -1.07 7.97
C ASP A 45 -4.08 -0.02 6.92
N PHE A 46 -5.15 -0.22 6.15
CA PHE A 46 -5.57 0.76 5.15
C PHE A 46 -6.19 2.00 5.83
N PRO A 47 -6.08 3.19 5.20
CA PRO A 47 -6.76 4.39 5.64
C PRO A 47 -8.26 4.20 5.87
N ILE A 48 -8.93 3.50 4.95
CA ILE A 48 -10.35 3.13 5.07
C ILE A 48 -10.55 1.66 4.67
N GLU A 49 -11.61 1.06 5.19
CA GLU A 49 -12.03 -0.28 4.79
C GLU A 49 -12.65 -0.26 3.38
N PHE A 50 -12.29 -1.24 2.54
CA PHE A 50 -12.95 -1.49 1.27
C PHE A 50 -14.36 -2.07 1.49
N PRO A 51 -15.44 -1.46 0.98
CA PRO A 51 -16.79 -1.94 1.24
C PRO A 51 -17.07 -3.37 0.76
N ASN A 52 -16.43 -3.83 -0.32
CA ASN A 52 -16.69 -5.14 -0.91
C ASN A 52 -15.43 -6.01 -0.95
N LYS A 53 -14.42 -5.62 -1.72
CA LYS A 53 -13.19 -6.41 -1.91
C LYS A 53 -12.02 -5.59 -2.43
N ILE A 54 -10.85 -6.16 -2.19
CA ILE A 54 -9.60 -5.76 -2.85
C ILE A 54 -9.48 -6.44 -4.20
N ILE A 55 -9.01 -5.69 -5.20
CA ILE A 55 -8.74 -6.18 -6.56
C ILE A 55 -7.24 -6.43 -6.75
N SER A 56 -6.38 -5.54 -6.25
CA SER A 56 -4.93 -5.65 -6.40
C SER A 56 -4.20 -4.95 -5.26
N ILE A 57 -3.08 -5.53 -4.85
CA ILE A 57 -2.16 -5.02 -3.83
C ILE A 57 -0.75 -5.04 -4.43
N SER A 58 0.00 -3.97 -4.23
CA SER A 58 1.41 -3.89 -4.60
C SER A 58 2.20 -3.21 -3.48
N ALA A 59 3.41 -3.70 -3.26
CA ALA A 59 4.38 -3.08 -2.37
C ALA A 59 5.78 -3.18 -2.99
N ILE A 60 6.55 -2.12 -2.79
CA ILE A 60 7.94 -2.00 -3.23
C ILE A 60 8.82 -1.61 -2.05
N SER A 61 10.02 -2.17 -1.98
CA SER A 61 11.01 -1.81 -0.98
C SER A 61 11.89 -0.66 -1.46
N LYS A 62 11.96 0.44 -0.70
CA LYS A 62 13.03 1.43 -0.87
C LYS A 62 14.34 0.80 -0.41
N ARG A 63 15.43 0.97 -1.15
CA ARG A 63 16.72 0.36 -0.81
C ARG A 63 17.86 1.36 -0.88
N ASN A 64 18.88 1.16 -0.04
CA ASN A 64 20.09 1.99 0.04
C ASN A 64 21.37 1.24 -0.40
N GLY A 65 21.32 0.35 -1.42
CA GLY A 65 22.52 -0.33 -1.98
C GLY A 65 22.23 -1.40 -3.06
N VAL A 66 23.15 -2.36 -3.28
CA VAL A 66 23.26 -3.24 -4.50
C VAL A 66 22.89 -4.72 -4.24
N GLY A 67 22.09 -5.36 -5.12
CA GLY A 67 21.44 -6.69 -4.93
C GLY A 67 19.91 -6.72 -5.17
N ALA A 68 19.23 -7.85 -4.98
CA ALA A 68 17.78 -7.98 -5.19
C ALA A 68 16.99 -8.01 -3.87
N ALA A 69 15.87 -7.27 -3.82
CA ALA A 69 14.91 -7.33 -2.73
C ALA A 69 13.51 -7.53 -3.30
N GLY A 70 12.80 -8.51 -2.76
CA GLY A 70 11.41 -8.81 -3.08
C GLY A 70 10.48 -8.48 -1.91
N VAL A 71 9.19 -8.42 -2.21
CA VAL A 71 8.15 -8.35 -1.19
C VAL A 71 7.29 -9.59 -1.32
N ASN A 72 7.20 -10.36 -0.25
CA ASN A 72 6.26 -11.47 -0.15
C ASN A 72 4.92 -10.94 0.37
N TYR A 73 3.84 -11.54 -0.12
CA TYR A 73 2.47 -11.22 0.24
C TYR A 73 1.86 -12.42 0.96
N ARG A 74 0.97 -12.16 1.92
CA ARG A 74 0.21 -13.20 2.63
C ARG A 74 -1.24 -13.17 2.13
N GLU A 75 -1.87 -14.33 2.00
CA GLU A 75 -3.24 -14.44 1.44
C GLU A 75 -4.37 -14.07 2.43
N ASP A 76 -4.09 -13.99 3.73
CA ASP A 76 -5.08 -13.70 4.78
C ASP A 76 -5.25 -12.19 5.07
N PHE A 77 -5.18 -11.37 4.02
CA PHE A 77 -5.57 -9.97 4.08
C PHE A 77 -7.10 -9.83 4.17
N THR A 78 -7.55 -8.65 4.59
CA THR A 78 -8.97 -8.30 4.65
C THR A 78 -9.21 -7.01 3.90
N ASN A 79 -10.47 -6.55 3.86
CA ASN A 79 -10.81 -5.24 3.33
C ASN A 79 -10.21 -4.07 4.14
N SER A 80 -9.63 -4.33 5.32
CA SER A 80 -9.09 -3.30 6.22
C SER A 80 -7.55 -3.33 6.34
N TYR A 81 -6.89 -4.42 5.98
CA TYR A 81 -5.43 -4.55 6.11
C TYR A 81 -4.85 -5.61 5.20
N CYS A 82 -3.54 -5.56 4.99
CA CYS A 82 -2.76 -6.63 4.38
C CYS A 82 -1.42 -6.85 5.11
N TYR A 83 -0.70 -7.90 4.71
CA TYR A 83 0.62 -8.21 5.22
C TYR A 83 1.64 -8.24 4.10
N PHE A 84 2.78 -7.63 4.36
CA PHE A 84 3.96 -7.72 3.52
C PHE A 84 5.12 -8.26 4.33
N MET A 85 5.99 -9.03 3.69
CA MET A 85 7.27 -9.41 4.27
C MET A 85 8.37 -9.05 3.30
N PRO A 86 9.22 -8.08 3.64
CA PRO A 86 10.43 -7.86 2.88
C PRO A 86 11.33 -9.09 2.92
N ASN A 87 11.79 -9.48 1.74
CA ASN A 87 12.68 -10.60 1.55
C ASN A 87 13.89 -10.15 0.72
N GLY A 88 15.09 -10.49 1.16
CA GLY A 88 16.33 -10.10 0.49
C GLY A 88 17.48 -10.97 0.93
N GLU A 89 18.30 -11.41 -0.03
CA GLU A 89 19.58 -12.06 0.24
C GLU A 89 20.61 -11.00 0.71
N GLY A 90 21.43 -11.34 1.70
CA GLY A 90 22.48 -10.43 2.22
C GLY A 90 21.96 -9.33 3.15
N GLN A 91 21.29 -9.73 4.23
CA GLN A 91 20.44 -8.94 5.13
C GLN A 91 21.06 -7.77 5.92
N SER A 92 22.31 -7.35 5.67
CA SER A 92 23.00 -6.43 6.60
C SER A 92 22.67 -4.94 6.45
N ASP A 93 22.22 -4.44 5.29
CA ASP A 93 22.23 -2.97 5.04
C ASP A 93 20.99 -2.38 4.32
N TYR A 94 19.79 -2.93 4.50
CA TYR A 94 18.70 -2.64 3.56
C TYR A 94 17.35 -2.15 4.11
N SER A 95 16.79 -1.19 3.35
CA SER A 95 15.42 -0.67 3.38
C SER A 95 14.94 -0.07 4.69
N THR A 96 14.87 1.25 4.77
CA THR A 96 14.17 1.94 5.87
C THR A 96 12.66 2.00 5.66
N HIS A 97 12.19 1.92 4.41
CA HIS A 97 10.78 2.12 4.05
C HIS A 97 10.30 1.20 2.92
N PHE A 98 9.01 0.87 2.94
CA PHE A 98 8.25 0.37 1.79
C PHE A 98 7.27 1.42 1.32
N TYR A 99 6.95 1.37 0.05
CA TYR A 99 5.78 2.05 -0.51
C TYR A 99 4.78 0.99 -0.92
N TRP A 100 3.50 1.23 -0.64
CA TRP A 100 2.43 0.30 -0.96
C TRP A 100 1.28 1.03 -1.63
N SER A 101 0.55 0.28 -2.45
CA SER A 101 -0.74 0.72 -2.98
C SER A 101 -1.71 -0.45 -3.10
N VAL A 102 -2.99 -0.14 -3.02
CA VAL A 102 -4.09 -1.09 -3.10
C VAL A 102 -5.27 -0.45 -3.82
N ILE A 103 -5.97 -1.24 -4.62
CA ILE A 103 -7.20 -0.83 -5.28
C ILE A 103 -8.30 -1.85 -5.03
N GLY A 104 -9.51 -1.37 -4.82
CA GLY A 104 -10.69 -2.17 -4.49
C GLY A 104 -11.96 -1.32 -4.56
N TYR A 105 -13.07 -1.83 -4.03
CA TYR A 105 -14.36 -1.15 -3.90
C TYR A 105 -15.21 -1.82 -2.82
#